data_AF-A0A0G0JV47-F1
#
_entry.id   AF-A0A0G0JV47-F1
#
_cell.length_a   1.000
_cell.length_b   1.000
_cell.length_c   1.000
_cell.angle_alpha   90.00
_cell.angle_beta   90.00
_cell.angle_gamma   90.00
#
_symmetry.space_group_name_H-M   'P 1'
#
loop_
_entity.id
_entity.type
_entity.pdbx_description
1 polymer ?
#
loop_
_entity_poly.entity_id
_entity_poly.type
_entity_poly.pdbx_seq_one_letter_code
_entity_poly.pdbx_strand_id
1 'polypeptide(L)'
;MKAQDKPGYVAEARQLLKALNIEKLIGDPNDLTEIPKINRLIAIFTNFSSNDGKDLRKLLLEFQKTGRHSSSTGTINNRVVDMIQFIGQKIEEMDIYIIEDEPGQKDKRDKITKELKDEKLYVRQVLEGKDMHLFISEQGSQEHSHLIFDAVTGEIRIDPKDQEPFGLINKVVSITTKDGKQIEATVRGLETSLQFKELKTTTSNPPVLYLSASRPSGGPNGHFTYFTIKNISKEIAVDITWGIRGFAYEWRTQNNHFELEPGREKEVEFKISDEKIFNQFVPELNFIIEYKDAMNNSYFARRELKQEQVPSGAFFELKPDAFHPPVLLVDDGLKLISGPTTVGDRLETEFIINLPEGQRTTKIGISRTFLSVWGFLEDKNIKNALLELGHRKIRKMAKEGNVGDYIFITNNFPPEFQNGFEGYTKLRDSI
;
A
#
# COMPACT_ATOMS: atom_id res chain seq x y z
N MET A 1 -8.83 -23.96 15.88
CA MET A 1 -8.03 -24.84 15.01
C MET A 1 -6.61 -24.26 14.92
N LYS A 2 -5.55 -25.07 14.86
CA LYS A 2 -4.18 -24.54 14.84
C LYS A 2 -3.84 -24.07 13.40
N ALA A 3 -3.06 -23.00 13.26
CA ALA A 3 -2.70 -22.43 11.95
C ALA A 3 -2.05 -23.46 11.00
N GLN A 4 -1.28 -24.39 11.55
CA GLN A 4 -0.63 -25.49 10.82
C GLN A 4 -1.61 -26.47 10.14
N ASP A 5 -2.85 -26.56 10.61
CA ASP A 5 -3.84 -27.51 10.05
C ASP A 5 -4.61 -26.88 8.87
N LYS A 6 -4.52 -25.56 8.69
CA LYS A 6 -5.27 -24.79 7.69
C LYS A 6 -5.03 -25.24 6.24
N PRO A 7 -3.79 -25.47 5.77
CA PRO A 7 -3.54 -25.95 4.41
C PRO A 7 -4.24 -27.29 4.12
N GLY A 8 -4.23 -28.21 5.09
CA GLY A 8 -4.86 -29.52 4.96
C GLY A 8 -6.36 -29.44 4.74
N TYR A 9 -7.07 -28.62 5.52
CA TYR A 9 -8.52 -28.48 5.37
C TYR A 9 -8.94 -27.68 4.13
N VAL A 10 -8.13 -26.73 3.66
CA VAL A 10 -8.39 -26.05 2.37
C VAL A 10 -8.21 -27.03 1.21
N ALA A 11 -7.17 -27.86 1.25
CA ALA A 11 -6.97 -28.92 0.26
C ALA A 11 -8.12 -29.93 0.26
N GLU A 12 -8.58 -30.34 1.45
CA GLU A 12 -9.75 -31.19 1.63
C GLU A 12 -11.02 -30.55 1.06
N ALA A 13 -11.28 -29.27 1.34
CA ALA A 13 -12.43 -28.55 0.81
C ALA A 13 -12.40 -28.47 -0.73
N ARG A 14 -11.23 -28.20 -1.33
CA ARG A 14 -11.05 -28.20 -2.80
C ARG A 14 -11.33 -29.58 -3.40
N GLN A 15 -10.90 -30.66 -2.75
CA GLN A 15 -11.18 -32.02 -3.19
C GLN A 15 -12.66 -32.36 -3.10
N LEU A 16 -13.31 -32.02 -1.98
CA LEU A 16 -14.74 -32.25 -1.78
C LEU A 16 -15.58 -31.50 -2.81
N LEU A 17 -15.27 -30.22 -3.07
CA LEU A 17 -15.97 -29.43 -4.08
C LEU A 17 -15.84 -30.07 -5.48
N LYS A 18 -14.64 -30.52 -5.87
CA LYS A 18 -14.41 -31.19 -7.16
C LYS A 18 -15.09 -32.55 -7.25
N ALA A 19 -15.27 -33.24 -6.12
CA ALA A 19 -15.87 -34.56 -6.07
C ALA A 19 -17.41 -34.53 -5.99
N LEU A 20 -18.04 -33.36 -5.87
CA LEU A 20 -19.50 -33.24 -5.84
C LEU A 20 -20.10 -33.61 -7.20
N ASN A 21 -21.06 -34.54 -7.21
CA ASN A 21 -21.82 -34.87 -8.40
C ASN A 21 -23.05 -33.96 -8.51
N ILE A 22 -22.91 -32.91 -9.32
CA ILE A 22 -23.94 -31.88 -9.52
C ILE A 22 -25.21 -32.48 -10.12
N GLU A 23 -25.09 -33.36 -11.10
CA GLU A 23 -26.24 -33.98 -11.79
C GLU A 23 -27.08 -34.82 -10.82
N LYS A 24 -26.42 -35.55 -9.91
CA LYS A 24 -27.11 -36.29 -8.85
C LYS A 24 -27.83 -35.37 -7.88
N LEU A 25 -27.20 -34.26 -7.47
CA LEU A 25 -27.85 -33.30 -6.58
C LEU A 25 -29.09 -32.67 -7.22
N ILE A 26 -29.02 -32.34 -8.52
CA ILE A 26 -30.17 -31.82 -9.26
C ILE A 26 -31.31 -32.85 -9.33
N GLY A 27 -30.98 -34.14 -9.53
CA GLY A 27 -31.96 -35.22 -9.60
C GLY A 27 -32.55 -35.65 -8.25
N ASP A 28 -31.72 -35.73 -7.22
CA ASP A 28 -32.09 -36.04 -5.82
C ASP A 28 -31.36 -35.09 -4.84
N PRO A 29 -32.04 -34.03 -4.39
CA PRO A 29 -31.51 -33.06 -3.42
C PRO A 29 -31.19 -33.66 -2.03
N ASN A 30 -31.59 -34.90 -1.75
CA ASN A 30 -31.28 -35.61 -0.49
C ASN A 30 -30.38 -36.83 -0.72
N ASP A 31 -29.68 -36.89 -1.86
CA ASP A 31 -28.80 -38.01 -2.20
C ASP A 31 -27.79 -38.30 -1.06
N LEU A 32 -27.84 -39.54 -0.56
CA LEU A 32 -27.06 -39.98 0.60
C LEU A 32 -25.56 -40.07 0.32
N THR A 33 -25.14 -39.99 -0.94
CA THR A 33 -23.73 -40.02 -1.36
C THR A 33 -23.12 -38.62 -1.49
N GLU A 34 -23.92 -37.60 -1.82
CA GLU A 34 -23.46 -36.22 -2.01
C GLU A 34 -23.63 -35.33 -0.77
N ILE A 35 -24.71 -35.51 0.00
CA ILE A 35 -24.96 -34.73 1.23
C ILE A 35 -23.81 -34.80 2.26
N PRO A 36 -23.16 -35.96 2.50
CA PRO A 36 -22.02 -36.03 3.41
C PRO A 36 -20.86 -35.11 3.01
N LYS A 37 -20.62 -34.91 1.72
CA LYS A 37 -19.54 -34.04 1.21
C LYS A 37 -19.86 -32.58 1.52
N ILE A 38 -21.11 -32.15 1.32
CA ILE A 38 -21.56 -30.79 1.66
C ILE A 38 -21.53 -30.57 3.17
N ASN A 39 -21.96 -31.55 3.96
CA ASN A 39 -21.86 -31.48 5.42
C ASN A 39 -20.41 -31.37 5.91
N ARG A 40 -19.48 -32.08 5.26
CA ARG A 40 -18.06 -31.95 5.56
C ARG A 40 -17.52 -30.58 5.19
N LEU A 41 -17.92 -30.02 4.05
CA LEU A 41 -17.63 -28.63 3.68
C LEU A 41 -18.14 -27.65 4.74
N ILE A 42 -19.41 -27.77 5.16
CA ILE A 42 -19.98 -26.96 6.25
C ILE A 42 -19.15 -27.06 7.53
N ALA A 43 -18.72 -28.26 7.92
CA ALA A 43 -17.88 -28.46 9.11
C ALA A 43 -16.52 -27.78 8.96
N ILE A 44 -15.89 -27.89 7.79
CA ILE A 44 -14.64 -27.20 7.47
C ILE A 44 -14.85 -25.68 7.61
N PHE A 45 -15.83 -25.10 6.90
CA PHE A 45 -16.09 -23.66 6.95
C PHE A 45 -16.45 -23.18 8.36
N THR A 46 -17.25 -23.94 9.12
CA THR A 46 -17.59 -23.58 10.51
C THR A 46 -16.36 -23.50 11.41
N ASN A 47 -15.34 -24.33 11.16
CA ASN A 47 -14.08 -24.31 11.91
C ASN A 47 -13.16 -23.14 11.53
N PHE A 48 -13.36 -22.54 10.36
CA PHE A 48 -12.59 -21.38 9.88
C PHE A 48 -13.30 -20.04 10.08
N SER A 49 -14.62 -20.04 9.97
CA SER A 49 -15.48 -18.87 9.99
C SER A 49 -16.86 -19.27 10.49
N SER A 50 -17.25 -18.74 11.64
CA SER A 50 -18.52 -19.08 12.29
C SER A 50 -19.75 -18.63 11.50
N ASN A 51 -19.59 -17.72 10.54
CA ASN A 51 -20.67 -17.24 9.67
C ASN A 51 -20.77 -18.04 8.36
N ASP A 52 -19.66 -18.37 7.71
CA ASP A 52 -19.69 -19.04 6.39
C ASP A 52 -20.32 -20.44 6.46
N GLY A 53 -20.04 -21.20 7.53
CA GLY A 53 -20.68 -22.50 7.76
C GLY A 53 -22.18 -22.40 8.02
N LYS A 54 -22.65 -21.30 8.64
CA LYS A 54 -24.09 -21.05 8.86
C LYS A 54 -24.79 -20.70 7.54
N ASP A 55 -24.16 -19.87 6.73
CA ASP A 55 -24.71 -19.46 5.44
C ASP A 55 -24.77 -20.63 4.46
N LEU A 56 -23.72 -21.46 4.42
CA LEU A 56 -23.71 -22.68 3.61
C LEU A 56 -24.80 -23.67 4.08
N ARG A 57 -24.98 -23.81 5.40
CA ARG A 57 -26.07 -24.63 5.95
C ARG A 57 -27.44 -24.10 5.56
N LYS A 58 -27.63 -22.78 5.57
CA LYS A 58 -28.88 -22.13 5.16
C LYS A 58 -29.16 -22.39 3.67
N LEU A 59 -28.16 -22.21 2.80
CA LEU A 59 -28.26 -22.50 1.37
C LEU A 59 -28.62 -23.96 1.10
N LEU A 60 -27.99 -24.90 1.80
CA LEU A 60 -28.29 -26.33 1.68
C LEU A 60 -29.75 -26.63 2.07
N LEU A 61 -30.24 -26.05 3.17
CA LEU A 61 -31.62 -26.23 3.62
C LEU A 61 -32.62 -25.64 2.62
N GLU A 62 -32.34 -24.45 2.07
CA GLU A 62 -33.15 -23.83 1.03
C GLU A 62 -33.19 -24.70 -0.24
N PHE A 63 -32.06 -25.25 -0.64
CA PHE A 63 -31.94 -26.15 -1.78
C PHE A 63 -32.79 -27.42 -1.57
N GLN A 64 -32.64 -28.10 -0.44
CA GLN A 64 -33.42 -29.31 -0.11
C GLN A 64 -34.92 -29.02 -0.02
N LYS A 65 -35.31 -27.91 0.60
CA LYS A 65 -36.71 -27.49 0.69
C LYS A 65 -37.28 -27.25 -0.70
N THR A 66 -36.56 -26.52 -1.54
CA THR A 66 -36.98 -26.24 -2.91
C THR A 66 -37.09 -27.52 -3.73
N GLY A 67 -36.12 -28.41 -3.61
CA GLY A 67 -36.10 -29.73 -4.25
C GLY A 67 -37.30 -30.62 -3.90
N ARG A 68 -37.81 -30.54 -2.67
CA ARG A 68 -39.01 -31.30 -2.24
C ARG A 68 -40.33 -30.73 -2.75
N HIS A 69 -40.39 -29.42 -3.03
CA HIS A 69 -41.64 -28.72 -3.38
C HIS A 69 -41.73 -28.35 -4.87
N SER A 70 -40.60 -28.25 -5.57
CA SER A 70 -40.52 -27.83 -6.96
C SER A 70 -40.34 -29.03 -7.87
N SER A 71 -41.23 -29.18 -8.87
CA SER A 71 -41.02 -30.11 -9.99
C SER A 71 -40.21 -29.48 -11.13
N SER A 72 -39.89 -28.18 -11.05
CA SER A 72 -39.12 -27.45 -12.06
C SER A 72 -37.62 -27.70 -11.88
N THR A 73 -37.03 -28.46 -12.81
CA THR A 73 -35.59 -28.74 -12.89
C THR A 73 -34.76 -27.46 -13.03
N GLY A 74 -35.28 -26.43 -13.71
CA GLY A 74 -34.58 -25.14 -13.87
C GLY A 74 -34.37 -24.41 -12.54
N THR A 75 -35.38 -24.41 -11.66
CA THR A 75 -35.28 -23.76 -10.35
C THR A 75 -34.31 -24.50 -9.42
N ILE A 76 -34.32 -25.83 -9.48
CA ILE A 76 -33.39 -26.68 -8.73
C ILE A 76 -31.95 -26.45 -9.21
N ASN A 77 -31.74 -26.41 -10.53
CA ASN A 77 -30.44 -26.16 -11.13
C ASN A 77 -29.85 -24.81 -10.68
N ASN A 78 -30.63 -23.73 -10.73
CA ASN A 78 -30.16 -22.40 -10.28
C ASN A 78 -29.70 -22.44 -8.82
N ARG A 79 -30.43 -23.14 -7.94
CA ARG A 79 -30.04 -23.25 -6.52
C ARG A 79 -28.78 -24.09 -6.29
N VAL A 80 -28.56 -25.12 -7.11
CA VAL A 80 -27.31 -25.87 -7.07
C VAL A 80 -26.15 -24.99 -7.51
N VAL A 81 -26.32 -24.22 -8.60
CA VAL A 81 -25.31 -23.28 -9.09
C VAL A 81 -24.94 -22.25 -8.03
N ASP A 82 -25.94 -21.63 -7.38
CA ASP A 82 -25.71 -20.65 -6.29
C ASP A 82 -24.89 -21.26 -5.15
N MET A 83 -25.22 -22.48 -4.73
CA MET A 83 -24.51 -23.18 -3.66
C MET A 83 -23.05 -23.50 -4.06
N ILE A 84 -22.82 -23.97 -5.29
CA ILE A 84 -21.47 -24.28 -5.79
C ILE A 84 -20.63 -23.01 -5.90
N GLN A 85 -21.18 -21.93 -6.42
CA GLN A 85 -20.50 -20.63 -6.51
C GLN A 85 -20.12 -20.12 -5.12
N PHE A 86 -21.05 -20.19 -4.16
CA PHE A 86 -20.78 -19.79 -2.78
C PHE A 86 -19.66 -20.62 -2.15
N ILE A 87 -19.70 -21.95 -2.27
CA ILE A 87 -18.63 -22.82 -1.75
C ILE A 87 -17.29 -22.46 -2.40
N GLY A 88 -17.26 -22.31 -3.73
CA GLY A 88 -16.06 -21.95 -4.48
C GLY A 88 -15.46 -20.63 -4.01
N GLN A 89 -16.28 -19.59 -3.90
CA GLN A 89 -15.85 -18.29 -3.39
C GLN A 89 -15.25 -18.40 -1.98
N LYS A 90 -15.89 -19.15 -1.08
CA LYS A 90 -15.38 -19.33 0.29
C LYS A 90 -14.08 -20.12 0.37
N ILE A 91 -13.86 -21.08 -0.52
CA ILE A 91 -12.57 -21.77 -0.62
C ILE A 91 -11.46 -20.80 -1.04
N GLU A 92 -11.72 -19.91 -2.00
CA GLU A 92 -10.75 -18.91 -2.44
C GLU A 92 -10.51 -17.84 -1.36
N GLU A 93 -11.55 -17.39 -0.65
CA GLU A 93 -11.42 -16.49 0.50
C GLU A 93 -10.62 -17.10 1.66
N MET A 94 -10.60 -18.44 1.77
CA MET A 94 -9.88 -19.17 2.81
C MET A 94 -8.37 -19.27 2.58
N ASP A 95 -7.84 -18.75 1.46
CA ASP A 95 -6.45 -18.74 0.97
C ASP A 95 -5.36 -19.35 1.87
N ILE A 96 -4.59 -20.28 1.29
CA ILE A 96 -3.54 -21.02 1.99
C ILE A 96 -2.31 -20.12 2.09
N TYR A 97 -2.02 -19.61 3.29
CA TYR A 97 -0.64 -19.25 3.61
C TYR A 97 0.13 -20.55 3.81
N ILE A 98 0.92 -20.94 2.82
CA ILE A 98 1.95 -21.94 3.03
C ILE A 98 2.97 -21.27 3.95
N ILE A 99 3.02 -21.67 5.23
CA ILE A 99 4.18 -21.38 6.06
C ILE A 99 5.25 -22.38 5.63
N GLU A 100 5.83 -22.11 4.46
CA GLU A 100 7.13 -22.65 4.10
C GLU A 100 8.15 -21.89 4.97
N ASP A 101 9.08 -22.62 5.58
CA ASP A 101 10.28 -21.98 6.11
C ASP A 101 10.89 -21.15 4.97
N GLU A 102 10.90 -19.82 5.12
CA GLU A 102 11.40 -18.92 4.07
C GLU A 102 12.79 -19.40 3.60
N PRO A 103 12.99 -19.63 2.28
CA PRO A 103 14.32 -19.85 1.72
C PRO A 103 15.17 -18.61 2.04
N GLY A 104 16.22 -18.80 2.84
CA GLY A 104 17.12 -17.74 3.29
C GLY A 104 17.24 -17.59 4.81
N GLN A 105 16.36 -18.19 5.62
CA GLN A 105 16.60 -18.22 7.07
C GLN A 105 17.76 -19.14 7.45
N LYS A 106 17.96 -20.25 6.74
CA LYS A 106 19.11 -21.14 6.94
C LYS A 106 20.44 -20.43 6.61
N ASP A 107 20.46 -19.65 5.54
CA ASP A 107 21.64 -18.88 5.11
C ASP A 107 22.03 -17.77 6.11
N LYS A 108 21.05 -17.08 6.73
CA LYS A 108 21.32 -16.09 7.78
C LYS A 108 21.85 -16.74 9.07
N ARG A 109 21.33 -17.92 9.45
CA ARG A 109 21.77 -18.67 10.64
C ARG A 109 23.19 -19.22 10.49
N ASP A 110 23.50 -19.76 9.31
CA ASP A 110 24.83 -20.27 8.99
C ASP A 110 25.86 -19.13 8.90
N LYS A 111 25.45 -17.94 8.40
CA LYS A 111 26.28 -16.74 8.36
C LYS A 111 26.67 -16.22 9.76
N ILE A 112 25.70 -16.09 10.67
CA ILE A 112 25.96 -15.65 12.06
C ILE A 112 26.87 -16.65 12.79
N THR A 113 26.59 -17.94 12.63
CA THR A 113 27.40 -18.99 13.27
C THR A 113 28.83 -19.01 12.73
N LYS A 114 29.03 -18.70 11.45
CA LYS A 114 30.34 -18.60 10.82
C LYS A 114 31.10 -17.36 11.28
N GLU A 115 30.47 -16.19 11.26
CA GLU A 115 31.07 -14.93 11.72
C GLU A 115 31.52 -15.00 13.18
N LEU A 116 30.70 -15.59 14.07
CA LEU A 116 31.06 -15.76 15.48
C LEU A 116 32.21 -16.75 15.71
N LYS A 117 32.29 -17.81 14.90
CA LYS A 117 33.43 -18.77 14.96
C LYS A 117 34.72 -18.16 14.46
N ASP A 118 34.66 -17.33 13.43
CA ASP A 118 35.83 -16.62 12.87
C ASP A 118 36.43 -15.62 13.89
N GLU A 119 35.63 -15.16 14.86
CA GLU A 119 36.07 -14.35 16.00
C GLU A 119 36.66 -15.14 17.19
N LYS A 120 36.93 -16.44 17.04
CA LYS A 120 37.46 -17.35 18.08
C LYS A 120 36.51 -17.58 19.27
N LEU A 121 35.20 -17.45 19.05
CA LEU A 121 34.19 -17.77 20.05
C LEU A 121 33.74 -19.24 19.92
N TYR A 122 33.46 -19.87 21.06
CA TYR A 122 32.80 -21.15 21.12
C TYR A 122 31.29 -20.95 21.03
N VAL A 123 30.66 -21.61 20.05
CA VAL A 123 29.23 -21.49 19.78
C VAL A 123 28.58 -22.87 19.84
N ARG A 124 27.58 -23.04 20.69
CA ARG A 124 26.81 -24.28 20.85
C ARG A 124 25.33 -24.00 20.63
N GLN A 125 24.68 -24.85 19.83
CA GLN A 125 23.26 -24.78 19.53
C GLN A 125 22.52 -25.96 20.17
N VAL A 126 21.38 -25.67 20.80
CA VAL A 126 20.49 -26.66 21.39
C VAL A 126 19.05 -26.31 21.00
N LEU A 127 18.25 -27.31 20.65
CA LEU A 127 16.81 -27.14 20.40
C LEU A 127 16.05 -27.60 21.65
N GLU A 128 15.27 -26.71 22.24
CA GLU A 128 14.39 -27.04 23.36
C GLU A 128 12.94 -26.74 22.98
N GLY A 129 12.16 -27.80 22.78
CA GLY A 129 10.79 -27.66 22.27
C GLY A 129 10.77 -27.15 20.83
N LYS A 130 10.21 -25.95 20.61
CA LYS A 130 10.21 -25.29 19.30
C LYS A 130 11.28 -24.20 19.19
N ASP A 131 11.85 -23.76 20.31
CA ASP A 131 12.78 -22.64 20.36
C ASP A 131 14.22 -23.14 20.18
N MET A 132 15.06 -22.28 19.60
CA MET A 132 16.47 -22.58 19.40
C MET A 132 17.31 -21.75 20.37
N HIS A 133 18.18 -22.43 21.10
CA HIS A 133 19.04 -21.85 22.12
C HIS A 133 20.47 -21.81 21.59
N LEU A 134 21.06 -20.62 21.55
CA LEU A 134 22.43 -20.37 21.11
C LEU A 134 23.25 -19.92 22.30
N PHE A 135 24.24 -20.73 22.65
CA PHE A 135 25.21 -20.46 23.69
C PHE A 135 26.50 -19.97 23.05
N ILE A 136 26.98 -18.81 23.47
CA ILE A 136 28.20 -18.17 22.97
C ILE A 136 29.14 -17.98 24.16
N SER A 137 30.36 -18.48 24.08
CA SER A 137 31.39 -18.25 25.08
C SER A 137 32.75 -17.99 24.46
N GLU A 138 33.67 -17.43 25.24
CA GLU A 138 35.08 -17.46 24.88
C GLU A 138 35.62 -18.89 24.97
N GLN A 139 36.54 -19.24 24.08
CA GLN A 139 37.08 -20.59 23.99
C GLN A 139 37.85 -20.95 25.28
N GLY A 140 37.28 -21.85 26.09
CA GLY A 140 37.83 -22.25 27.39
C GLY A 140 37.17 -21.60 28.61
N SER A 141 36.22 -20.68 28.40
CA SER A 141 35.43 -20.09 29.49
C SER A 141 34.23 -20.96 29.87
N GLN A 142 33.87 -20.96 31.16
CA GLN A 142 32.63 -21.56 31.66
C GLN A 142 31.44 -20.59 31.59
N GLU A 143 31.71 -19.29 31.43
CA GLU A 143 30.70 -18.26 31.26
C GLU A 143 30.23 -18.22 29.81
N HIS A 144 28.91 -18.21 29.62
CA HIS A 144 28.29 -18.20 28.31
C HIS A 144 27.12 -17.24 28.27
N SER A 145 26.94 -16.62 27.11
CA SER A 145 25.76 -15.84 26.77
C SER A 145 24.73 -16.75 26.11
N HIS A 146 23.49 -16.61 26.52
CA HIS A 146 22.40 -17.47 26.09
C HIS A 146 21.36 -16.66 25.32
N LEU A 147 21.23 -16.95 24.03
CA LEU A 147 20.25 -16.34 23.15
C LEU A 147 19.18 -17.36 22.78
N ILE A 148 17.94 -17.01 23.06
CA ILE A 148 16.77 -17.83 22.73
C ILE A 148 16.10 -17.23 21.51
N PHE A 149 16.00 -18.02 20.46
CA PHE A 149 15.30 -17.71 19.23
C PHE A 149 13.92 -18.33 19.33
N ASP A 150 12.92 -17.50 19.61
CA ASP A 150 11.53 -17.93 19.72
C ASP A 150 11.01 -18.27 18.33
N ALA A 151 10.66 -19.54 18.10
CA ALA A 151 10.26 -19.99 16.78
C ALA A 151 8.84 -19.56 16.40
N VAL A 152 8.07 -19.03 17.35
CA VAL A 152 6.70 -18.57 17.15
C VAL A 152 6.66 -17.08 16.87
N THR A 153 7.45 -16.27 17.59
CA THR A 153 7.48 -14.81 17.43
C THR A 153 8.61 -14.32 16.51
N GLY A 154 9.66 -15.12 16.32
CA GLY A 154 10.86 -14.72 15.60
C GLY A 154 11.76 -13.76 16.38
N GLU A 155 11.48 -13.56 17.67
CA GLU A 155 12.23 -12.68 18.56
C GLU A 155 13.47 -13.39 19.10
N ILE A 156 14.53 -12.61 19.35
CA ILE A 156 15.74 -13.06 20.03
C ILE A 156 15.71 -12.46 21.43
N ARG A 157 15.67 -13.31 22.45
CA ARG A 157 15.64 -12.90 23.87
C ARG A 157 16.80 -13.52 24.65
N ILE A 158 17.21 -12.88 25.72
CA ILE A 158 18.18 -13.41 26.69
C ILE A 158 17.38 -14.07 27.82
N ASP A 159 17.83 -15.22 28.30
CA ASP A 159 17.17 -15.87 29.45
C ASP A 159 17.26 -14.95 30.68
N PRO A 160 16.15 -14.70 31.39
CA PRO A 160 16.12 -13.81 32.55
C PRO A 160 17.03 -14.23 33.72
N LYS A 161 17.58 -15.45 33.71
CA LYS A 161 18.50 -15.96 34.75
C LYS A 161 19.99 -15.82 34.40
N ASP A 162 20.32 -15.40 33.19
CA ASP A 162 21.71 -15.34 32.69
C ASP A 162 22.30 -13.92 32.75
N GLN A 163 23.63 -13.81 32.86
CA GLN A 163 24.33 -12.52 32.91
C GLN A 163 24.27 -11.79 31.57
N GLU A 164 24.03 -10.47 31.61
CA GLU A 164 24.05 -9.60 30.43
C GLU A 164 25.43 -9.61 29.74
N PRO A 165 25.53 -9.87 28.43
CA PRO A 165 26.79 -9.87 27.70
C PRO A 165 27.29 -8.45 27.42
N PHE A 166 27.74 -7.75 28.47
CA PHE A 166 28.17 -6.35 28.38
C PHE A 166 29.39 -6.15 27.45
N GLY A 167 30.18 -7.20 27.20
CA GLY A 167 31.32 -7.18 26.27
C GLY A 167 31.02 -7.67 24.85
N LEU A 168 30.08 -8.62 24.69
CA LEU A 168 29.84 -9.35 23.43
C LEU A 168 28.73 -8.73 22.56
N ILE A 169 27.76 -8.03 23.16
CA ILE A 169 26.68 -7.35 22.42
C ILE A 169 27.21 -6.18 21.59
N ASN A 170 28.34 -5.57 21.97
CA ASN A 170 28.96 -4.44 21.26
C ASN A 170 29.55 -4.77 19.89
N LYS A 171 29.47 -6.02 19.42
CA LYS A 171 29.92 -6.45 18.09
C LYS A 171 28.81 -6.96 17.16
N VAL A 172 27.56 -7.06 17.62
CA VAL A 172 26.45 -7.50 16.77
C VAL A 172 25.77 -6.30 16.12
N VAL A 173 26.12 -6.11 14.86
CA VAL A 173 25.67 -5.07 13.92
C VAL A 173 24.16 -5.18 13.67
N SER A 174 23.51 -4.01 13.60
CA SER A 174 22.13 -3.71 13.14
C SER A 174 21.22 -4.92 12.89
N ILE A 175 20.22 -5.11 13.74
CA ILE A 175 19.12 -6.04 13.47
C ILE A 175 18.13 -5.34 12.54
N THR A 176 17.92 -5.91 11.36
CA THR A 176 16.81 -5.54 10.46
C THR A 176 15.66 -6.51 10.71
N THR A 177 14.53 -6.00 11.19
CA THR A 177 13.33 -6.82 11.45
C THR A 177 12.64 -7.22 10.14
N LYS A 178 11.70 -8.18 10.19
CA LYS A 178 11.00 -8.74 9.01
C LYS A 178 10.20 -7.70 8.21
N ASP A 179 9.95 -6.54 8.79
CA ASP A 179 9.27 -5.35 8.27
C ASP A 179 10.24 -4.24 7.81
N GLY A 180 11.55 -4.50 7.77
CA GLY A 180 12.55 -3.60 7.19
C GLY A 180 13.00 -2.44 8.08
N LYS A 181 12.66 -2.45 9.38
CA LYS A 181 13.14 -1.44 10.33
C LYS A 181 14.58 -1.74 10.73
N GLN A 182 15.41 -0.70 10.77
CA GLN A 182 16.73 -0.76 11.39
C GLN A 182 16.63 -0.34 12.85
N ILE A 183 17.17 -1.17 13.74
CA ILE A 183 17.38 -0.83 15.15
C ILE A 183 18.85 -0.43 15.29
N GLU A 184 19.09 0.85 15.61
CA GLU A 184 20.40 1.33 16.02
C GLU A 184 20.39 1.58 17.54
N ALA A 185 21.27 0.89 18.25
CA ALA A 185 21.58 1.19 19.65
C ALA A 185 22.76 2.17 19.67
N THR A 186 22.53 3.43 20.03
CA THR A 186 23.62 4.37 20.32
C THR A 186 23.88 4.40 21.81
N VAL A 187 25.00 3.81 22.25
CA VAL A 187 25.41 3.86 23.66
C VAL A 187 26.20 5.14 23.91
N ARG A 188 25.65 6.05 24.71
CA ARG A 188 26.41 7.11 25.38
C ARG A 188 26.17 7.03 26.88
N GLY A 189 27.13 6.45 27.60
CA GLY A 189 27.33 6.56 29.05
C GLY A 189 26.09 6.37 29.94
N LEU A 190 25.98 5.21 30.58
CA LEU A 190 25.12 4.86 31.73
C LEU A 190 23.61 5.16 31.68
N GLU A 191 23.07 5.79 30.64
CA GLU A 191 21.63 5.88 30.39
C GLU A 191 21.25 5.14 29.09
N THR A 192 20.59 4.01 29.25
CA THR A 192 19.87 3.34 28.16
C THR A 192 18.49 3.97 28.04
N SER A 193 18.26 4.79 27.01
CA SER A 193 16.90 5.19 26.64
C SER A 193 16.44 4.39 25.43
N LEU A 194 15.36 3.62 25.59
CA LEU A 194 14.60 3.04 24.49
C LEU A 194 13.68 4.13 23.95
N GLN A 195 14.13 4.85 22.91
CA GLN A 195 13.20 5.67 22.15
C GLN A 195 12.53 4.82 21.09
N PHE A 196 11.26 4.49 21.33
CA PHE A 196 10.36 4.05 20.27
C PHE A 196 10.16 5.23 19.33
N LYS A 197 10.91 5.28 18.23
CA LYS A 197 10.47 6.05 17.09
C LYS A 197 9.41 5.19 16.41
N GLU A 198 8.14 5.48 16.68
CA GLU A 198 7.03 4.92 15.91
C GLU A 198 7.20 5.34 14.44
N LEU A 199 7.94 4.53 13.69
CA LEU A 199 7.72 4.44 12.26
C LEU A 199 6.39 3.71 12.12
N LYS A 200 5.32 4.48 11.86
CA LYS A 200 4.01 3.98 11.44
C LYS A 200 4.20 2.89 10.40
N THR A 201 4.19 1.63 10.81
CA THR A 201 4.19 0.50 9.88
C THR A 201 2.78 0.35 9.34
N THR A 202 2.62 0.80 8.11
CA THR A 202 1.49 0.50 7.23
C THR A 202 1.46 -0.99 6.90
N THR A 203 0.81 -1.79 7.75
CA THR A 203 0.24 -3.09 7.36
C THR A 203 -1.29 -3.10 7.52
N SER A 204 -1.90 -1.92 7.63
CA SER A 204 -3.29 -1.71 7.22
C SER A 204 -3.32 -1.69 5.70
N ASN A 205 -4.06 -2.60 5.06
CA ASN A 205 -4.39 -2.44 3.65
C ASN A 205 -5.17 -1.12 3.54
N PRO A 206 -4.60 -0.05 2.95
CA PRO A 206 -5.24 1.25 2.99
C PRO A 206 -6.60 1.16 2.31
N PRO A 207 -7.61 1.93 2.77
CA PRO A 207 -8.85 2.02 2.03
C PRO A 207 -8.55 2.39 0.58
N VAL A 208 -9.19 1.75 -0.39
CA VAL A 208 -8.90 1.98 -1.81
C VAL A 208 -10.11 2.67 -2.43
N LEU A 209 -9.97 3.97 -2.69
CA LEU A 209 -11.00 4.79 -3.29
C LEU A 209 -10.78 4.84 -4.81
N TYR A 210 -11.67 4.19 -5.54
CA TYR A 210 -11.64 4.05 -6.98
C TYR A 210 -12.70 4.96 -7.63
N LEU A 211 -12.30 5.76 -8.61
CA LEU A 211 -13.24 6.52 -9.41
C LEU A 211 -13.91 5.58 -10.43
N SER A 212 -15.12 5.09 -10.16
CA SER A 212 -15.77 4.04 -10.96
C SER A 212 -16.38 4.53 -12.28
N ALA A 213 -16.84 5.78 -12.31
CA ALA A 213 -17.49 6.36 -13.48
C ALA A 213 -17.37 7.89 -13.48
N SER A 214 -17.49 8.48 -14.68
CA SER A 214 -17.74 9.90 -14.88
C SER A 214 -18.92 10.08 -15.83
N ARG A 215 -19.86 10.99 -15.53
CA ARG A 215 -20.91 11.38 -16.49
C ARG A 215 -20.93 12.90 -16.69
N PRO A 216 -20.95 13.38 -17.94
CA PRO A 216 -21.19 14.79 -18.21
C PRO A 216 -22.68 15.13 -18.07
N SER A 217 -22.96 16.37 -17.73
CA SER A 217 -24.31 16.96 -17.73
C SER A 217 -24.22 18.43 -18.12
N GLY A 218 -25.20 18.92 -18.87
CA GLY A 218 -25.26 20.31 -19.29
C GLY A 218 -26.69 20.85 -19.17
N GLY A 219 -26.81 22.13 -18.84
CA GLY A 219 -28.09 22.81 -18.77
C GLY A 219 -27.95 24.33 -18.60
N PRO A 220 -29.05 25.06 -18.33
CA PRO A 220 -29.03 26.52 -18.16
C PRO A 220 -28.09 27.02 -17.07
N ASN A 221 -27.76 26.16 -16.10
CA ASN A 221 -26.91 26.48 -14.96
C ASN A 221 -25.42 26.17 -15.21
N GLY A 222 -25.04 25.73 -16.41
CA GLY A 222 -23.66 25.41 -16.78
C GLY A 222 -23.43 23.94 -17.12
N HIS A 223 -22.15 23.58 -17.21
CA HIS A 223 -21.69 22.22 -17.49
C HIS A 223 -21.08 21.60 -16.23
N PHE A 224 -21.43 20.35 -16.00
CA PHE A 224 -21.05 19.59 -14.81
C PHE A 224 -20.48 18.24 -15.22
N THR A 225 -19.49 17.79 -14.46
CA THR A 225 -19.00 16.42 -14.49
C THR A 225 -19.29 15.78 -13.14
N TYR A 226 -20.05 14.68 -13.16
CA TYR A 226 -20.29 13.87 -11.98
C TYR A 226 -19.29 12.73 -11.93
N PHE A 227 -18.66 12.55 -10.78
CA PHE A 227 -17.66 11.52 -10.54
C PHE A 227 -18.19 10.56 -9.47
N THR A 228 -18.13 9.25 -9.72
CA THR A 228 -18.52 8.25 -8.71
C THR A 228 -17.28 7.69 -8.03
N ILE A 229 -17.13 7.93 -6.74
CA ILE A 229 -16.07 7.38 -5.90
C ILE A 229 -16.59 6.13 -5.22
N LYS A 230 -15.89 5.00 -5.36
CA LYS A 230 -16.21 3.72 -4.75
C LYS A 230 -15.10 3.28 -3.79
N ASN A 231 -15.46 2.86 -2.59
CA ASN A 231 -14.51 2.15 -1.73
C ASN A 231 -14.50 0.67 -2.13
N ILE A 232 -13.43 0.21 -2.77
CA ILE A 232 -13.27 -1.18 -3.20
C ILE A 232 -12.48 -2.04 -2.19
N SER A 233 -12.13 -1.46 -1.05
CA SER A 233 -11.42 -2.15 0.02
C SER A 233 -12.36 -2.74 1.07
N LYS A 234 -11.76 -3.43 2.05
CA LYS A 234 -12.45 -3.96 3.24
C LYS A 234 -12.43 -3.00 4.42
N GLU A 235 -11.72 -1.87 4.29
CA GLU A 235 -11.53 -0.88 5.35
C GLU A 235 -12.35 0.37 5.08
N ILE A 236 -12.82 1.05 6.13
CA ILE A 236 -13.51 2.34 5.99
C ILE A 236 -12.53 3.46 5.64
N ALA A 237 -12.92 4.34 4.71
CA ALA A 237 -12.24 5.59 4.45
C ALA A 237 -12.99 6.73 5.13
N VAL A 238 -12.29 7.54 5.91
CA VAL A 238 -12.86 8.69 6.63
C VAL A 238 -12.18 9.99 6.19
N ASP A 239 -12.80 11.12 6.51
CA ASP A 239 -12.24 12.45 6.23
C ASP A 239 -11.86 12.64 4.74
N ILE A 240 -12.70 12.12 3.84
CA ILE A 240 -12.44 12.11 2.40
C ILE A 240 -12.63 13.51 1.84
N THR A 241 -11.59 14.02 1.20
CA THR A 241 -11.61 15.20 0.35
C THR A 241 -11.16 14.82 -1.05
N TRP A 242 -11.61 15.59 -2.03
CA TRP A 242 -11.28 15.34 -3.43
C TRP A 242 -11.09 16.64 -4.19
N GLY A 243 -10.47 16.54 -5.34
CA GLY A 243 -10.24 17.67 -6.22
C GLY A 243 -9.79 17.25 -7.60
N ILE A 244 -9.54 18.26 -8.44
CA ILE A 244 -8.97 18.08 -9.76
C ILE A 244 -7.68 18.86 -9.81
N ARG A 245 -6.58 18.19 -10.15
CA ARG A 245 -5.25 18.76 -10.17
C ARG A 245 -4.53 18.39 -11.45
N GLY A 246 -3.92 19.37 -12.09
CA GLY A 246 -3.01 19.18 -13.21
C GLY A 246 -1.82 20.11 -13.11
N PHE A 247 -0.99 20.17 -14.15
CA PHE A 247 0.15 21.08 -14.14
C PHE A 247 -0.33 22.53 -14.05
N ALA A 248 0.13 23.26 -13.02
CA ALA A 248 -0.27 24.63 -12.73
C ALA A 248 -1.80 24.87 -12.66
N TYR A 249 -2.55 23.83 -12.26
CA TYR A 249 -3.99 23.89 -12.06
C TYR A 249 -4.38 23.05 -10.86
N GLU A 250 -5.20 23.61 -9.97
CA GLU A 250 -5.76 22.87 -8.85
C GLU A 250 -7.09 23.48 -8.50
N TRP A 251 -8.08 22.60 -8.38
CA TRP A 251 -9.38 22.87 -7.81
C TRP A 251 -9.61 21.85 -6.70
N ARG A 252 -10.16 22.29 -5.57
CA ARG A 252 -10.46 21.42 -4.42
C ARG A 252 -11.86 21.69 -3.92
N THR A 253 -12.49 20.64 -3.41
CA THR A 253 -13.70 20.78 -2.63
C THR A 253 -13.43 21.61 -1.37
N GLN A 254 -14.35 22.51 -1.02
CA GLN A 254 -14.26 23.30 0.21
C GLN A 254 -15.11 22.66 1.31
N ASN A 255 -14.49 22.28 2.43
CA ASN A 255 -15.15 21.83 3.66
C ASN A 255 -16.20 20.71 3.48
N ASN A 256 -16.11 19.92 2.41
CA ASN A 256 -17.07 18.86 2.11
C ASN A 256 -16.41 17.50 2.33
N HIS A 257 -16.27 17.16 3.61
CA HIS A 257 -15.70 15.90 4.06
C HIS A 257 -16.79 14.84 4.12
N PHE A 258 -16.47 13.63 3.72
CA PHE A 258 -17.38 12.50 3.86
C PHE A 258 -16.62 11.22 4.19
N GLU A 259 -17.38 10.18 4.53
CA GLU A 259 -16.86 8.86 4.83
C GLU A 259 -17.45 7.87 3.83
N LEU A 260 -16.71 6.79 3.57
CA LEU A 260 -17.13 5.76 2.64
C LEU A 260 -16.79 4.37 3.21
N GLU A 261 -17.84 3.66 3.62
CA GLU A 261 -17.75 2.26 4.05
C GLU A 261 -17.32 1.33 2.90
N PRO A 262 -16.80 0.13 3.21
CA PRO A 262 -16.50 -0.91 2.23
C PRO A 262 -17.64 -1.16 1.25
N GLY A 263 -17.33 -1.16 -0.06
CA GLY A 263 -18.27 -1.42 -1.14
C GLY A 263 -19.26 -0.29 -1.46
N ARG A 264 -19.28 0.80 -0.68
CA ARG A 264 -20.17 1.94 -0.92
C ARG A 264 -19.63 2.87 -2.00
N GLU A 265 -20.55 3.64 -2.57
CA GLU A 265 -20.30 4.60 -3.65
C GLU A 265 -20.86 5.98 -3.27
N LYS A 266 -20.16 7.03 -3.71
CA LYS A 266 -20.57 8.43 -3.56
C LYS A 266 -20.39 9.16 -4.88
N GLU A 267 -21.46 9.73 -5.41
CA GLU A 267 -21.38 10.67 -6.52
C GLU A 267 -20.99 12.06 -5.98
N VAL A 268 -19.99 12.68 -6.63
CA VAL A 268 -19.54 14.05 -6.35
C VAL A 268 -19.64 14.88 -7.63
N GLU A 269 -19.95 16.16 -7.46
CA GLU A 269 -20.23 17.08 -8.56
C GLU A 269 -19.09 18.08 -8.75
N PHE A 270 -18.66 18.24 -9.99
CA PHE A 270 -17.69 19.26 -10.40
C PHE A 270 -18.29 20.14 -11.50
N LYS A 271 -18.52 21.43 -11.21
CA LYS A 271 -19.02 22.39 -12.19
C LYS A 271 -17.90 22.86 -13.10
N ILE A 272 -17.60 22.05 -14.12
CA ILE A 272 -16.48 22.28 -15.02
C ILE A 272 -16.57 23.63 -15.74
N SER A 273 -17.76 24.13 -16.07
CA SER A 273 -17.91 25.40 -16.82
C SER A 273 -17.30 26.63 -16.14
N ASP A 274 -17.09 26.58 -14.82
CA ASP A 274 -16.52 27.69 -14.06
C ASP A 274 -14.98 27.67 -14.07
N GLU A 275 -14.39 26.64 -14.67
CA GLU A 275 -12.98 26.31 -14.56
C GLU A 275 -12.27 26.37 -15.92
N LYS A 276 -11.00 26.81 -15.92
CA LYS A 276 -10.23 26.94 -17.18
C LYS A 276 -10.07 25.63 -17.95
N ILE A 277 -10.13 24.48 -17.26
CA ILE A 277 -10.03 23.16 -17.91
C ILE A 277 -11.22 22.85 -18.82
N PHE A 278 -12.29 23.64 -18.75
CA PHE A 278 -13.43 23.53 -19.66
C PHE A 278 -13.04 23.90 -21.08
N ASN A 279 -12.25 24.95 -21.29
CA ASN A 279 -11.92 25.46 -22.61
C ASN A 279 -10.41 25.52 -22.91
N GLN A 280 -9.57 25.15 -21.95
CA GLN A 280 -8.12 25.09 -22.11
C GLN A 280 -7.58 23.72 -21.76
N PHE A 281 -6.62 23.27 -22.56
CA PHE A 281 -5.87 22.05 -22.26
C PHE A 281 -4.95 22.29 -21.04
N VAL A 282 -4.99 21.36 -20.09
CA VAL A 282 -4.15 21.33 -18.90
C VAL A 282 -3.44 19.97 -18.85
N PRO A 283 -2.10 19.95 -18.94
CA PRO A 283 -1.35 18.71 -18.86
C PRO A 283 -1.51 17.98 -17.53
N GLU A 284 -1.40 16.66 -17.57
CA GLU A 284 -1.34 15.78 -16.39
C GLU A 284 -2.51 15.96 -15.43
N LEU A 285 -3.71 16.13 -15.98
CA LEU A 285 -4.91 16.30 -15.19
C LEU A 285 -5.25 15.00 -14.45
N ASN A 286 -5.61 15.13 -13.18
CA ASN A 286 -5.90 14.03 -12.28
C ASN A 286 -7.11 14.37 -11.40
N PHE A 287 -7.96 13.38 -11.18
CA PHE A 287 -8.85 13.33 -10.04
C PHE A 287 -8.04 12.89 -8.83
N ILE A 288 -7.96 13.73 -7.79
CA ILE A 288 -7.20 13.44 -6.57
C ILE A 288 -8.14 13.20 -5.41
N ILE A 289 -7.75 12.29 -4.51
CA ILE A 289 -8.49 11.96 -3.29
C ILE A 289 -7.49 11.92 -2.14
N GLU A 290 -7.77 12.67 -1.09
CA GLU A 290 -7.04 12.66 0.18
C GLU A 290 -8.00 12.22 1.27
N TYR A 291 -7.60 11.24 2.08
CA TYR A 291 -8.48 10.62 3.07
C TYR A 291 -7.66 9.96 4.17
N LYS A 292 -8.34 9.47 5.19
CA LYS A 292 -7.73 8.75 6.30
C LYS A 292 -8.29 7.35 6.46
N ASP A 293 -7.50 6.46 7.04
CA ASP A 293 -8.00 5.19 7.57
C ASP A 293 -8.55 5.34 9.00
N ALA A 294 -9.08 4.24 9.56
CA ALA A 294 -9.55 4.19 10.94
C ALA A 294 -8.45 4.44 11.99
N MET A 295 -7.17 4.35 11.60
CA MET A 295 -6.01 4.62 12.45
C MET A 295 -5.48 6.05 12.29
N ASN A 296 -6.22 6.92 11.59
CA ASN A 296 -5.85 8.33 11.34
C ASN A 296 -4.54 8.47 10.54
N ASN A 297 -4.22 7.48 9.70
CA ASN A 297 -3.16 7.58 8.70
C ASN A 297 -3.71 8.26 7.45
N SER A 298 -3.02 9.28 6.94
CA SER A 298 -3.43 10.02 5.75
C SER A 298 -2.92 9.34 4.48
N TYR A 299 -3.79 9.22 3.49
CA TYR A 299 -3.51 8.63 2.19
C TYR A 299 -3.85 9.60 1.06
N PHE A 300 -3.14 9.45 -0.04
CA PHE A 300 -3.39 10.12 -1.30
C PHE A 300 -3.57 9.08 -2.40
N ALA A 301 -4.68 9.15 -3.13
CA ALA A 301 -4.91 8.39 -4.33
C ALA A 301 -5.19 9.34 -5.50
N ARG A 302 -4.88 8.90 -6.72
CA ARG A 302 -5.20 9.69 -7.91
C ARG A 302 -5.62 8.81 -9.08
N ARG A 303 -6.43 9.39 -9.95
CA ARG A 303 -6.76 8.83 -11.25
C ARG A 303 -6.52 9.87 -12.33
N GLU A 304 -5.80 9.50 -13.37
CA GLU A 304 -5.58 10.37 -14.52
C GLU A 304 -6.90 10.69 -15.22
N LEU A 305 -6.99 11.90 -15.76
CA LEU A 305 -8.12 12.39 -16.52
C LEU A 305 -7.64 12.82 -17.92
N LYS A 306 -8.27 12.26 -18.95
CA LYS A 306 -8.11 12.71 -20.33
C LYS A 306 -9.07 13.84 -20.62
N GLN A 307 -8.57 14.91 -21.23
CA GLN A 307 -9.38 15.97 -21.80
C GLN A 307 -9.72 15.62 -23.25
N GLU A 308 -10.99 15.33 -23.52
CA GLU A 308 -11.50 15.04 -24.85
C GLU A 308 -12.31 16.22 -25.35
N GLN A 309 -11.90 16.81 -26.48
CA GLN A 309 -12.65 17.91 -27.07
C GLN A 309 -13.97 17.40 -27.63
N VAL A 310 -15.08 18.06 -27.29
CA VAL A 310 -16.39 17.67 -27.84
C VAL A 310 -16.44 17.90 -29.36
N PRO A 311 -17.32 17.22 -30.11
CA PRO A 311 -17.38 17.34 -31.57
C PRO A 311 -17.57 18.76 -32.10
N SER A 312 -18.21 19.64 -31.34
CA SER A 312 -18.37 21.06 -31.70
C SER A 312 -17.09 21.89 -31.57
N GLY A 313 -16.05 21.35 -30.93
CA GLY A 313 -14.81 22.06 -30.62
C GLY A 313 -14.93 23.03 -29.44
N ALA A 314 -16.12 23.20 -28.86
CA ALA A 314 -16.41 24.30 -27.94
C ALA A 314 -15.74 24.16 -26.55
N PHE A 315 -15.56 22.93 -26.07
CA PHE A 315 -15.03 22.66 -24.73
C PHE A 315 -14.47 21.22 -24.62
N PHE A 316 -13.89 20.90 -23.47
CA PHE A 316 -13.37 19.58 -23.12
C PHE A 316 -14.29 18.86 -22.15
N GLU A 317 -14.52 17.57 -22.39
CA GLU A 317 -15.02 16.62 -21.41
C GLU A 317 -13.85 15.93 -20.70
N LEU A 318 -14.09 15.48 -19.47
CA LEU A 318 -13.11 14.74 -18.68
C LEU A 318 -13.47 13.25 -18.69
N LYS A 319 -12.54 12.40 -19.11
CA LYS A 319 -12.68 10.93 -19.06
C LYS A 319 -11.64 10.33 -18.10
N PRO A 320 -12.04 9.42 -17.19
CA PRO A 320 -11.13 8.66 -16.37
C PRO A 320 -10.19 7.81 -17.21
N ASP A 321 -8.90 7.82 -16.86
CA ASP A 321 -7.86 7.03 -17.52
C ASP A 321 -7.16 6.12 -16.48
N ALA A 322 -5.84 6.14 -16.40
CA ALA A 322 -5.06 5.28 -15.53
C ALA A 322 -5.30 5.58 -14.03
N PHE A 323 -5.49 4.53 -13.25
CA PHE A 323 -5.63 4.61 -11.79
C PHE A 323 -4.28 4.38 -11.11
N HIS A 324 -3.95 5.22 -10.13
CA HIS A 324 -2.77 5.08 -9.28
C HIS A 324 -3.19 4.69 -7.86
N PRO A 325 -2.61 3.63 -7.29
CA PRO A 325 -3.00 3.15 -5.97
C PRO A 325 -2.69 4.16 -4.86
N PRO A 326 -3.33 4.00 -3.67
CA PRO A 326 -3.09 4.86 -2.52
C PRO A 326 -1.63 4.87 -2.07
N VAL A 327 -1.13 6.05 -1.72
CA VAL A 327 0.18 6.27 -1.12
C VAL A 327 0.00 6.90 0.25
N LEU A 328 0.71 6.39 1.25
CA LEU A 328 0.75 7.01 2.58
C LEU A 328 1.39 8.40 2.48
N LEU A 329 0.71 9.41 2.99
CA LEU A 329 1.27 10.75 3.14
C LEU A 329 2.12 10.82 4.40
N VAL A 330 3.43 10.93 4.22
CA VAL A 330 4.39 11.20 5.29
C VAL A 330 4.77 12.67 5.23
N ASP A 331 4.55 13.41 6.31
CA ASP A 331 5.02 14.80 6.43
C ASP A 331 6.52 14.80 6.74
N ASP A 332 7.33 15.05 5.72
CA ASP A 332 8.78 15.24 5.83
C ASP A 332 9.15 16.69 6.20
N GLY A 333 8.16 17.53 6.51
CA GLY A 333 8.34 18.94 6.81
C GLY A 333 8.81 19.77 5.62
N LEU A 334 8.85 19.19 4.41
CA LEU A 334 9.32 19.86 3.22
C LEU A 334 8.35 20.96 2.80
N LYS A 335 8.80 22.22 2.87
CA LYS A 335 7.97 23.38 2.56
C LYS A 335 8.75 24.39 1.75
N LEU A 336 8.05 24.98 0.78
CA LEU A 336 8.49 26.19 0.10
C LEU A 336 8.38 27.38 1.08
N ILE A 337 9.46 28.11 1.28
CA ILE A 337 9.50 29.27 2.21
C ILE A 337 9.70 30.61 1.50
N SER A 338 10.00 30.61 0.20
CA SER A 338 10.10 31.82 -0.62
C SER A 338 9.42 31.68 -1.98
N GLY A 339 9.15 32.81 -2.64
CA GLY A 339 8.73 32.81 -4.04
C GLY A 339 9.94 32.64 -4.99
N PRO A 340 9.69 32.33 -6.28
CA PRO A 340 10.75 32.34 -7.29
C PRO A 340 11.43 33.72 -7.35
N THR A 341 12.74 33.76 -7.23
CA THR A 341 13.56 34.97 -7.27
C THR A 341 14.56 34.87 -8.41
N THR A 342 14.73 35.93 -9.19
CA THR A 342 15.68 35.93 -10.31
C THR A 342 17.11 36.15 -9.79
N VAL A 343 18.02 35.23 -10.12
CA VAL A 343 19.44 35.30 -9.77
C VAL A 343 20.23 35.04 -11.05
N GLY A 344 20.75 36.09 -11.69
CA GLY A 344 21.45 35.96 -12.97
C GLY A 344 20.56 35.36 -14.08
N ASP A 345 20.98 34.24 -14.64
CA ASP A 345 20.31 33.52 -15.74
C ASP A 345 19.35 32.41 -15.25
N ARG A 346 19.01 32.40 -13.97
CA ARG A 346 18.16 31.37 -13.34
C ARG A 346 17.12 31.96 -12.40
N LEU A 347 16.09 31.16 -12.12
CA LEU A 347 15.07 31.42 -11.12
C LEU A 347 15.25 30.42 -9.98
N GLU A 348 15.35 30.94 -8.76
CA GLU A 348 15.62 30.15 -7.54
C GLU A 348 14.50 30.29 -6.53
N THR A 349 14.33 29.25 -5.71
CA THR A 349 13.46 29.31 -4.54
C THR A 349 14.05 28.52 -3.37
N GLU A 350 13.64 28.88 -2.16
CA GLU A 350 14.15 28.31 -0.92
C GLU A 350 13.13 27.34 -0.34
N PHE A 351 13.65 26.19 0.08
CA PHE A 351 12.91 25.14 0.75
C PHE A 351 13.48 24.89 2.14
N ILE A 352 12.60 24.51 3.06
CA ILE A 352 12.98 23.95 4.36
C ILE A 352 12.58 22.48 4.40
N ILE A 353 13.41 21.62 4.98
CA ILE A 353 13.13 20.20 5.20
C ILE A 353 13.57 19.79 6.61
N ASN A 354 12.83 18.86 7.23
CA ASN A 354 13.20 18.27 8.51
C ASN A 354 14.06 17.02 8.26
N LEU A 355 15.30 17.02 8.75
CA LEU A 355 16.21 15.88 8.72
C LEU A 355 16.41 15.34 10.14
N PRO A 356 16.91 14.10 10.32
CA PRO A 356 17.23 13.55 11.64
C PRO A 356 18.14 14.45 12.48
N GLU A 357 19.10 15.12 11.84
CA GLU A 357 20.05 16.06 12.44
C GLU A 357 19.49 17.48 12.69
N GLY A 358 18.26 17.77 12.22
CA GLY A 358 17.60 19.06 12.40
C GLY A 358 17.00 19.62 11.11
N GLN A 359 16.49 20.85 11.19
CA GLN A 359 15.97 21.56 10.02
C GLN A 359 17.09 22.07 9.13
N ARG A 360 16.91 21.92 7.82
CA ARG A 360 17.84 22.43 6.81
C ARG A 360 17.10 23.26 5.78
N THR A 361 17.70 24.40 5.44
CA THR A 361 17.26 25.24 4.31
C THR A 361 18.14 24.95 3.10
N THR A 362 17.53 24.89 1.91
CA THR A 362 18.23 24.65 0.65
C THR A 362 17.58 25.39 -0.50
N LYS A 363 18.38 25.76 -1.50
CA LYS A 363 17.95 26.47 -2.70
C LYS A 363 17.85 25.54 -3.88
N ILE A 364 16.74 25.64 -4.61
CA ILE A 364 16.57 24.99 -5.90
C ILE A 364 16.41 26.04 -6.98
N GLY A 365 17.26 25.96 -8.00
CA GLY A 365 17.25 26.84 -9.15
C GLY A 365 16.94 26.09 -10.45
N ILE A 366 16.30 26.77 -11.39
CA ILE A 366 16.15 26.32 -12.78
C ILE A 366 16.66 27.43 -13.70
N SER A 367 17.53 27.09 -14.65
CA SER A 367 18.00 28.06 -15.64
C SER A 367 16.85 28.57 -16.51
N ARG A 368 16.89 29.84 -16.90
CA ARG A 368 15.88 30.46 -17.77
C ARG A 368 15.84 29.80 -19.14
N THR A 369 16.96 29.27 -19.62
CA THR A 369 17.02 28.45 -20.84
C THR A 369 16.13 27.21 -20.70
N PHE A 370 16.19 26.49 -19.57
CA PHE A 370 15.33 25.32 -19.35
C PHE A 370 13.84 25.70 -19.33
N LEU A 371 13.50 26.75 -18.58
CA LEU A 371 12.13 27.26 -18.53
C LEU A 371 11.61 27.65 -19.92
N SER A 372 12.47 28.29 -20.72
CA SER A 372 12.13 28.69 -22.09
C SER A 372 11.90 27.49 -23.01
N VAL A 373 12.77 26.48 -23.00
CA VAL A 373 12.60 25.30 -23.88
C VAL A 373 11.41 24.43 -23.47
N TRP A 374 10.99 24.49 -22.20
CA TRP A 374 9.76 23.86 -21.73
C TRP A 374 8.50 24.67 -22.02
N GLY A 375 8.64 25.93 -22.47
CA GLY A 375 7.52 26.83 -22.73
C GLY A 375 6.91 27.44 -21.47
N PHE A 376 7.64 27.46 -20.34
CA PHE A 376 7.17 28.02 -19.07
C PHE A 376 7.46 29.52 -18.99
N LEU A 377 6.54 30.31 -19.55
CA LEU A 377 6.65 31.77 -19.60
C LEU A 377 5.90 32.48 -18.46
N GLU A 378 4.90 31.83 -17.88
CA GLU A 378 4.09 32.39 -16.79
C GLU A 378 4.67 32.06 -15.42
N ASP A 379 4.66 33.03 -14.50
CA ASP A 379 5.13 32.87 -13.12
C ASP A 379 4.50 31.67 -12.41
N LYS A 380 3.24 31.37 -12.71
CA LYS A 380 2.53 30.22 -12.15
C LYS A 380 3.17 28.90 -12.60
N ASN A 381 3.50 28.77 -13.88
CA ASN A 381 4.12 27.57 -14.43
C ASN A 381 5.54 27.38 -13.88
N ILE A 382 6.30 28.48 -13.81
CA ILE A 382 7.65 28.47 -13.25
C ILE A 382 7.64 28.07 -11.77
N LYS A 383 6.74 28.66 -10.97
CA LYS A 383 6.59 28.31 -9.55
C LYS A 383 6.25 26.84 -9.36
N ASN A 384 5.34 26.29 -10.17
CA ASN A 384 4.97 24.87 -10.09
C ASN A 384 6.13 23.96 -10.51
N ALA A 385 6.85 24.29 -11.58
CA ALA A 385 8.03 23.54 -12.02
C ALA A 385 9.11 23.51 -10.92
N LEU A 386 9.40 24.66 -10.29
CA LEU A 386 10.32 24.77 -9.16
C LEU A 386 9.86 23.94 -7.96
N LEU A 387 8.57 23.99 -7.62
CA LEU A 387 8.01 23.23 -6.50
C LEU A 387 8.13 21.72 -6.74
N GLU A 388 7.73 21.24 -7.92
CA GLU A 388 7.72 19.81 -8.23
C GLU A 388 9.14 19.22 -8.38
N LEU A 389 10.02 19.89 -9.13
CA LEU A 389 11.41 19.47 -9.26
C LEU A 389 12.17 19.62 -7.95
N GLY A 390 11.94 20.71 -7.21
CA GLY A 390 12.54 20.95 -5.90
C GLY A 390 12.14 19.88 -4.89
N HIS A 391 10.86 19.56 -4.79
CA HIS A 391 10.39 18.52 -3.87
C HIS A 391 11.05 17.16 -4.15
N ARG A 392 11.08 16.74 -5.42
CA ARG A 392 11.68 15.45 -5.82
C ARG A 392 13.18 15.44 -5.56
N LYS A 393 13.89 16.50 -5.98
CA LYS A 393 15.35 16.58 -5.85
C LYS A 393 15.79 16.65 -4.40
N ILE A 394 15.13 17.44 -3.56
CA ILE A 394 15.47 17.53 -2.14
C ILE A 394 15.24 16.20 -1.43
N ARG A 395 14.13 15.51 -1.71
CA ARG A 395 13.88 14.17 -1.14
C ARG A 395 14.92 13.15 -1.57
N LYS A 396 15.35 13.20 -2.84
CA LYS A 396 16.45 12.36 -3.33
C LYS A 396 17.74 12.64 -2.56
N MET A 397 18.10 13.92 -2.43
CA MET A 397 19.31 14.31 -1.70
C MET A 397 19.24 13.98 -0.20
N ALA A 398 18.06 14.08 0.41
CA ALA A 398 17.84 13.68 1.79
C ALA A 398 18.06 12.17 2.00
N LYS A 399 17.59 11.33 1.07
CA LYS A 399 17.86 9.89 1.09
C LYS A 399 19.35 9.56 0.90
N GLU A 400 20.05 10.35 0.10
CA GLU A 400 21.49 10.21 -0.15
C GLU A 400 22.36 10.84 0.96
N GLY A 401 21.76 11.51 1.95
CA GLY A 401 22.48 12.21 3.04
C GLY A 401 23.24 13.46 2.59
N ASN A 402 22.92 14.01 1.42
CA ASN A 402 23.68 15.08 0.76
C ASN A 402 22.82 16.31 0.40
N VAL A 403 21.83 16.65 1.24
CA VAL A 403 20.98 17.84 1.02
C VAL A 403 21.86 19.08 0.81
N GLY A 404 21.61 19.84 -0.24
CA GLY A 404 22.39 21.01 -0.58
C GLY A 404 21.76 21.73 -1.76
N ASP A 405 22.24 22.94 -2.03
CA ASP A 405 21.71 23.75 -3.11
C ASP A 405 21.91 23.05 -4.45
N TYR A 406 20.89 23.12 -5.30
CA TYR A 406 20.91 22.44 -6.59
C TYR A 406 20.30 23.30 -7.68
N ILE A 407 20.95 23.32 -8.85
CA ILE A 407 20.49 24.08 -10.00
C ILE A 407 20.35 23.15 -11.20
N PHE A 408 19.17 23.16 -11.79
CA PHE A 408 18.90 22.53 -13.08
C PHE A 408 19.41 23.45 -14.20
N ILE A 409 20.47 23.03 -14.87
CA ILE A 409 21.10 23.76 -15.99
C ILE A 409 21.06 22.86 -17.22
N THR A 410 20.62 23.39 -18.36
CA THR A 410 20.45 22.67 -19.63
C THR A 410 21.66 21.84 -20.04
N ASN A 411 22.86 22.37 -19.85
CA ASN A 411 24.12 21.71 -20.26
C ASN A 411 24.42 20.42 -19.47
N ASN A 412 23.79 20.23 -18.31
CA ASN A 412 23.97 19.05 -17.48
C ASN A 412 23.06 17.89 -17.90
N PHE A 413 22.19 18.10 -18.89
CA PHE A 413 21.18 17.11 -19.28
C PHE A 413 21.20 16.89 -20.80
N PRO A 414 20.95 15.64 -21.23
CA PRO A 414 20.75 15.30 -22.63
C PRO A 414 19.69 16.17 -23.35
N PRO A 415 19.78 16.32 -24.68
CA PRO A 415 18.82 17.11 -25.46
C PRO A 415 17.36 16.67 -25.31
N GLU A 416 17.07 15.39 -25.02
CA GLU A 416 15.70 14.92 -24.83
C GLU A 416 14.96 15.58 -23.65
N PHE A 417 15.70 16.12 -22.67
CA PHE A 417 15.13 16.88 -21.55
C PHE A 417 14.74 18.31 -21.94
N GLN A 418 15.07 18.74 -23.15
CA GLN A 418 14.86 20.11 -23.66
C GLN A 418 13.71 20.17 -24.68
N ASN A 419 12.83 19.16 -24.71
CA ASN A 419 11.74 19.02 -25.68
C ASN A 419 10.38 19.45 -25.09
N GLY A 420 10.17 20.75 -24.86
CA GLY A 420 8.87 21.25 -24.39
C GLY A 420 8.44 20.64 -23.04
N PHE A 421 7.13 20.53 -22.84
CA PHE A 421 6.57 19.92 -21.63
C PHE A 421 7.01 18.45 -21.44
N GLU A 422 7.20 17.70 -22.53
CA GLU A 422 7.65 16.30 -22.47
C GLU A 422 9.08 16.19 -21.91
N GLY A 423 9.97 17.11 -22.30
CA GLY A 423 11.31 17.20 -21.75
C GLY A 423 11.31 17.48 -20.24
N TYR A 424 10.40 18.36 -19.79
CA TYR A 424 10.17 18.61 -18.38
C TYR A 424 9.68 17.35 -17.64
N THR A 425 8.67 16.65 -18.16
CA THR A 425 8.14 15.40 -17.60
C THR A 425 9.26 14.35 -17.48
N LYS A 426 10.07 14.16 -18.53
CA LYS A 426 11.22 13.23 -18.50
C LYS A 426 12.22 13.59 -17.43
N LEU A 427 12.56 14.89 -17.29
CA LEU A 427 13.51 15.34 -16.27
C LEU A 427 12.96 15.03 -14.89
N ARG A 428 11.71 15.42 -14.65
CA ARG A 428 11.02 15.21 -13.39
C ARG A 428 11.01 13.73 -12.97
N ASP A 429 10.75 12.82 -13.92
CA ASP A 429 10.59 11.40 -13.63
C ASP A 429 11.95 10.65 -13.56
N SER A 430 13.04 11.29 -14.00
CA SER A 430 14.42 10.79 -13.83
C SER A 430 15.03 11.05 -12.45
N ILE A 431 14.43 11.95 -11.66
CA ILE A 431 14.90 12.35 -10.33
C ILE A 431 14.38 11.33 -9.32
#